data_AF-U2DZA2-F1
#
_entry.id   AF-U2DZA2-F1
#
_cell.length_a   1.000
_cell.length_b   1.000
_cell.length_c   1.000
_cell.angle_alpha   90.00
_cell.angle_beta   90.00
_cell.angle_gamma   90.00
#
_symmetry.space_group_name_H-M   'P 1'
#
loop_
_entity.id
_entity.type
_entity.pdbx_description
1 polymer ?
#
loop_
_entity_poly.entity_id
_entity_poly.type
_entity_poly.pdbx_seq_one_letter_code
_entity_poly.pdbx_strand_id
1 'polypeptide(L)'
;MDDHNTTTSTGRQYHRISKSEFEQKLGEMAEFERVDYEIATELVYDVPLPVDHLTIRVFSTIQEGVSAARDCGNDSIKCVVWHQEADEPVGGREKTLRLETWAGNLRKKIADLMGRWRDYDVDPWCEECGSALTLRDGPYGPFLACTDYHCENVENLP
;
A
#
# COMPACT_ATOMS: atom_id res chain seq x y z
N MET A 1 24.73 12.01 15.07
CA MET A 1 23.96 13.01 14.30
C MET A 1 24.29 12.67 12.87
N ASP A 2 23.56 11.72 12.31
CA ASP A 2 23.99 10.98 11.13
C ASP A 2 22.97 11.22 10.02
N ASP A 3 23.13 12.36 9.35
CA ASP A 3 22.35 12.73 8.18
C ASP A 3 22.82 11.90 6.98
N HIS A 4 22.15 10.78 6.76
CA HIS A 4 22.36 9.92 5.59
C HIS A 4 21.21 10.10 4.61
N ASN A 5 21.24 11.22 3.89
CA ASN A 5 20.30 11.51 2.82
C ASN A 5 20.97 11.19 1.48
N THR A 6 20.28 10.43 0.61
CA THR A 6 20.84 9.97 -0.66
C THR A 6 20.33 10.85 -1.81
N THR A 7 21.25 11.51 -2.51
CA THR A 7 20.92 12.39 -3.65
C THR A 7 20.83 11.59 -4.94
N THR A 8 19.69 11.65 -5.62
CA THR A 8 19.50 11.01 -6.94
C THR A 8 19.89 11.93 -8.09
N SER A 9 20.03 11.39 -9.31
CA SER A 9 20.33 12.13 -10.54
C SER A 9 19.36 13.29 -10.87
N THR A 10 18.19 13.32 -10.24
CA THR A 10 17.18 14.38 -10.36
C THR A 10 17.36 15.54 -9.38
N GLY A 11 18.36 15.50 -8.50
CA GLY A 11 18.58 16.49 -7.44
C GLY A 11 17.64 16.34 -6.23
N ARG A 12 16.76 15.32 -6.23
CA ARG A 12 15.84 15.02 -5.13
C ARG A 12 16.56 14.26 -4.01
N GLN A 13 16.50 14.80 -2.79
CA GLN A 13 16.97 14.18 -1.55
C GLN A 13 15.87 13.26 -0.99
N TYR A 14 16.22 11.99 -0.73
CA TYR A 14 15.32 11.01 -0.12
C TYR A 14 15.64 10.79 1.34
N HIS A 15 14.63 10.99 2.19
CA HIS A 15 14.71 10.81 3.64
C HIS A 15 14.80 9.33 4.00
N ARG A 16 15.83 8.97 4.75
CA ARG A 16 16.01 7.61 5.28
C ARG A 16 15.12 7.44 6.52
N ILE A 17 14.07 6.64 6.39
CA ILE A 17 13.10 6.41 7.45
C ILE A 17 13.52 5.21 8.30
N SER A 18 13.66 5.40 9.61
CA SER A 18 13.88 4.31 10.56
C SER A 18 12.55 3.61 10.92
N LYS A 19 12.61 2.37 11.44
CA LYS A 19 11.42 1.65 11.93
C LYS A 19 10.64 2.46 12.97
N SER A 20 11.32 2.95 14.00
CA SER A 20 10.68 3.70 15.10
C SER A 20 10.06 5.01 14.63
N GLU A 21 10.73 5.74 13.71
CA GLU A 21 10.15 6.94 13.11
C GLU A 21 8.88 6.61 12.32
N PHE A 22 8.92 5.54 11.51
CA PHE A 22 7.78 5.13 10.71
C PHE A 22 6.59 4.74 11.57
N GLU A 23 6.78 3.85 12.54
CA GLU A 23 5.74 3.37 13.45
C GLU A 23 5.15 4.52 14.30
N GLN A 24 5.99 5.42 14.81
CA GLN A 24 5.52 6.61 15.54
C GLN A 24 4.60 7.45 14.64
N LYS A 25 5.05 7.76 13.41
CA LYS A 25 4.27 8.59 12.50
C LYS A 25 3.00 7.90 12.01
N LEU A 26 3.03 6.60 11.75
CA LEU A 26 1.84 5.83 11.37
C LEU A 26 0.82 5.80 12.52
N GLY A 27 1.27 5.61 13.77
CA GLY A 27 0.40 5.64 14.95
C GLY A 27 -0.24 7.02 15.23
N GLU A 28 0.37 8.11 14.77
CA GLU A 28 -0.25 9.46 14.78
C GLU A 28 -1.34 9.63 13.70
N MET A 29 -1.46 8.68 12.76
CA MET A 29 -2.41 8.72 11.63
C MET A 29 -3.59 7.79 11.84
N ALA A 30 -3.33 6.56 12.30
CA ALA A 30 -4.33 5.53 12.50
C ALA A 30 -3.82 4.43 13.45
N GLU A 31 -4.74 3.62 13.98
CA GLU A 31 -4.41 2.33 14.57
C GLU A 31 -3.84 1.41 13.49
N PHE A 32 -2.88 0.55 13.85
CA PHE A 32 -2.25 -0.36 12.91
C PHE A 32 -1.76 -1.63 13.60
N GLU A 33 -1.62 -2.69 12.80
CA GLU A 33 -1.03 -3.96 13.19
C GLU A 33 0.17 -4.25 12.29
N ARG A 34 1.20 -4.90 12.81
CA ARG A 34 2.34 -5.36 12.01
C ARG A 34 1.98 -6.70 11.37
N VAL A 35 2.19 -6.82 10.06
CA VAL A 35 1.98 -8.08 9.34
C VAL A 35 3.32 -8.78 9.19
N ASP A 36 3.43 -9.96 9.81
CA ASP A 36 4.61 -10.80 9.74
C ASP A 36 4.43 -11.86 8.67
N TYR A 37 5.12 -11.71 7.53
CA TYR A 37 5.25 -12.78 6.56
C TYR A 37 6.57 -13.49 6.77
N GLU A 38 6.57 -14.82 6.64
CA GLU A 38 7.77 -15.65 6.81
C GLU A 38 8.94 -15.23 5.89
N ILE A 39 8.64 -14.59 4.76
CA ILE A 39 9.62 -14.17 3.73
C ILE A 39 9.61 -12.66 3.45
N ALA A 40 8.93 -11.84 4.26
CA ALA A 40 8.88 -10.41 4.00
C ALA A 40 10.28 -9.79 4.11
N THR A 41 10.69 -9.12 3.03
CA THR A 41 11.98 -8.40 2.98
C THR A 41 11.85 -6.96 3.47
N GLU A 42 10.62 -6.52 3.77
CA GLU A 42 10.30 -5.19 4.28
C GLU A 42 9.26 -5.26 5.42
N LEU A 43 9.22 -4.23 6.26
CA LEU A 43 8.18 -4.09 7.28
C LEU A 43 6.84 -3.74 6.63
N VAL A 44 5.81 -4.53 6.91
CA VAL A 44 4.44 -4.36 6.39
C VAL A 44 3.49 -4.16 7.56
N TYR A 45 2.50 -3.28 7.37
CA TYR A 45 1.52 -2.93 8.39
C TYR A 45 0.11 -2.91 7.80
N ASP A 46 -0.88 -3.29 8.59
CA ASP A 46 -2.29 -3.21 8.23
C ASP A 46 -2.95 -2.11 9.07
N VAL A 47 -3.65 -1.20 8.41
CA VAL A 47 -4.50 -0.17 9.05
C VAL A 47 -5.96 -0.57 8.83
N PRO A 48 -6.67 -1.03 9.87
CA PRO A 48 -8.04 -1.54 9.74
C PRO A 48 -9.00 -0.52 9.10
N LEU A 49 -9.86 -1.00 8.21
CA LEU A 49 -10.99 -0.22 7.67
C LEU A 49 -12.27 -0.51 8.48
N PRO A 50 -13.37 0.25 8.31
CA PRO A 50 -14.63 0.06 9.05
C PRO A 50 -15.41 -1.24 8.74
N VAL A 51 -14.77 -2.26 8.19
CA VAL A 51 -15.27 -3.61 7.91
C VAL A 51 -14.15 -4.62 8.13
N ASP A 52 -14.48 -5.80 8.62
CA ASP A 52 -13.48 -6.78 9.11
C ASP A 52 -12.65 -7.42 7.98
N HIS A 53 -13.19 -7.48 6.76
CA HIS A 53 -12.52 -8.12 5.62
C HIS A 53 -11.59 -7.18 4.84
N LEU A 54 -11.57 -5.87 5.13
CA LEU A 54 -10.71 -4.90 4.44
C LEU A 54 -9.72 -4.20 5.38
N THR A 55 -8.52 -3.95 4.86
CA THR A 55 -7.51 -3.12 5.50
C THR A 55 -6.82 -2.23 4.48
N ILE A 56 -6.18 -1.16 4.93
CA ILE A 56 -5.14 -0.50 4.14
C ILE A 56 -3.81 -1.17 4.50
N ARG A 57 -3.31 -2.00 3.59
CA ARG A 57 -1.99 -2.62 3.73
C ARG A 57 -0.90 -1.66 3.27
N VAL A 58 0.05 -1.41 4.16
CA VAL A 58 1.13 -0.43 4.01
C VAL A 58 2.48 -1.15 3.91
N PHE A 59 3.08 -1.08 2.73
CA PHE A 59 4.43 -1.55 2.46
C PHE A 59 5.41 -0.41 2.71
N SER A 60 6.15 -0.47 3.82
CA SER A 60 6.95 0.65 4.30
C SER A 60 8.24 0.88 3.52
N THR A 61 8.70 -0.13 2.77
CA THR A 61 10.01 -0.22 2.11
C THR A 61 11.20 -0.11 3.08
N ILE A 62 10.98 -0.39 4.37
CA ILE A 62 12.02 -0.51 5.40
C ILE A 62 12.44 -1.98 5.45
N GLN A 63 13.68 -2.31 5.08
CA GLN A 63 14.15 -3.69 5.11
C GLN A 63 14.47 -4.16 6.53
N GLU A 64 14.07 -5.38 6.88
CA GLU A 64 14.42 -6.01 8.15
C GLU A 64 15.74 -6.81 8.02
N GLY A 65 16.71 -6.58 8.92
CA GLY A 65 17.89 -7.45 9.07
C GLY A 65 18.99 -7.42 8.00
N VAL A 66 18.98 -6.50 7.03
CA VAL A 66 20.00 -6.49 5.95
C VAL A 66 21.27 -5.71 6.33
N SER A 67 22.44 -6.39 6.32
CA SER A 67 23.79 -5.80 6.52
C SER A 67 24.51 -5.42 5.22
N ALA A 68 23.90 -5.62 4.05
CA ALA A 68 24.49 -5.30 2.75
C ALA A 68 23.47 -4.59 1.86
N ALA A 69 23.73 -3.30 1.64
CA ALA A 69 22.91 -2.35 0.93
C ALA A 69 22.38 -2.85 -0.42
N ARG A 70 21.07 -2.66 -0.66
CA ARG A 70 20.61 -2.24 -1.98
C ARG A 70 20.50 -0.72 -1.98
N ASP A 71 21.65 -0.05 -1.98
CA ASP A 71 21.71 1.36 -2.34
C ASP A 71 21.44 1.47 -3.84
N CYS A 72 20.24 1.91 -4.21
CA CYS A 72 20.03 3.14 -5.00
C CYS A 72 18.58 3.27 -5.45
N GLY A 73 17.88 4.28 -4.89
CA GLY A 73 17.00 5.18 -5.65
C GLY A 73 15.67 4.63 -6.19
N ASN A 74 14.66 4.59 -5.31
CA ASN A 74 13.29 5.13 -5.48
C ASN A 74 12.22 4.21 -4.88
N ASP A 75 12.37 3.85 -3.61
CA ASP A 75 11.35 3.09 -2.91
C ASP A 75 10.30 4.05 -2.33
N SER A 76 9.09 3.98 -2.87
CA SER A 76 7.92 4.67 -2.32
C SER A 76 7.25 3.80 -1.27
N ILE A 77 6.80 4.39 -0.16
CA ILE A 77 5.82 3.74 0.71
C ILE A 77 4.56 3.48 -0.12
N LYS A 78 4.06 2.25 -0.12
CA LYS A 78 2.85 1.88 -0.88
C LYS A 78 1.72 1.60 0.08
N CYS A 79 0.54 2.12 -0.23
CA CYS A 79 -0.71 1.72 0.41
C CYS A 79 -1.58 1.04 -0.64
N VAL A 80 -2.26 -0.03 -0.26
CA VAL A 80 -3.28 -0.70 -1.08
C VAL A 80 -4.45 -1.04 -0.17
N VAL A 81 -5.67 -1.03 -0.70
CA VAL A 81 -6.79 -1.67 0.01
C VAL A 81 -6.67 -3.16 -0.25
N TRP A 82 -6.64 -3.92 0.82
CA TRP A 82 -6.37 -5.35 0.83
C TRP A 82 -7.56 -6.10 1.40
N HIS A 83 -7.95 -7.18 0.74
CA HIS A 83 -8.99 -8.07 1.23
C HIS A 83 -8.35 -9.21 2.01
N GLN A 84 -8.70 -9.35 3.29
CA GLN A 84 -8.08 -10.31 4.20
C GLN A 84 -8.32 -11.77 3.78
N GLU A 85 -9.56 -12.11 3.39
CA GLU A 85 -9.89 -13.50 3.03
C GLU A 85 -9.31 -13.92 1.67
N ALA A 86 -9.40 -13.05 0.65
CA ALA A 86 -8.76 -13.29 -0.64
C ALA A 86 -7.23 -13.20 -0.60
N ASP A 87 -6.67 -12.61 0.47
CA ASP A 87 -5.27 -12.25 0.61
C ASP A 87 -4.71 -11.58 -0.66
N GLU A 88 -5.45 -10.62 -1.20
CA GLU A 88 -5.11 -9.90 -2.43
C GLU A 88 -5.49 -8.40 -2.37
N PRO A 89 -4.80 -7.54 -3.14
CA PRO A 89 -5.12 -6.13 -3.22
C PRO A 89 -6.33 -5.87 -4.12
N VAL A 90 -7.44 -5.42 -3.53
CA VAL A 90 -8.69 -5.08 -4.24
C VAL A 90 -8.72 -3.65 -4.77
N GLY A 91 -7.73 -2.81 -4.47
CA GLY A 91 -7.62 -1.47 -5.05
C GLY A 91 -6.77 -0.50 -4.24
N GLY A 92 -7.09 0.80 -4.33
CA GLY A 92 -6.52 1.83 -3.45
C GLY A 92 -5.00 2.00 -3.57
N ARG A 93 -4.44 1.78 -4.76
CA ARG A 93 -2.99 1.72 -4.99
C ARG A 93 -2.34 3.11 -4.95
N GLU A 94 -1.97 3.54 -3.75
CA GLU A 94 -1.36 4.83 -3.48
C GLU A 94 0.15 4.72 -3.24
N LYS A 95 0.93 5.68 -3.75
CA LYS A 95 2.40 5.70 -3.60
C LYS A 95 2.90 6.98 -2.98
N THR A 96 3.60 6.92 -1.85
CA THR A 96 4.20 8.08 -1.17
C THR A 96 5.72 8.05 -1.29
N LEU A 97 6.29 9.06 -1.96
CA LEU A 97 7.73 9.23 -2.04
C LEU A 97 8.31 9.56 -0.65
N ARG A 98 9.49 9.02 -0.36
CA ARG A 98 10.24 9.25 0.88
C ARG A 98 10.98 10.59 0.87
N LEU A 99 10.25 11.67 0.67
CA LEU A 99 10.77 13.04 0.85
C LEU A 99 10.58 13.44 2.31
N GLU A 100 11.14 14.58 2.75
CA GLU A 100 10.88 15.10 4.11
C GLU A 100 9.36 15.25 4.41
N THR A 101 8.55 15.46 3.38
CA THR A 101 7.08 15.57 3.47
C THR A 101 6.33 14.23 3.49
N TRP A 102 7.03 13.09 3.53
CA TRP A 102 6.45 11.76 3.38
C TRP A 102 5.29 11.53 4.37
N ALA A 103 5.46 11.88 5.64
CA ALA A 103 4.47 11.61 6.68
C ALA A 103 3.16 12.38 6.43
N GLY A 104 3.27 13.65 6.03
CA GLY A 104 2.09 14.46 5.69
C GLY A 104 1.37 13.93 4.44
N ASN A 105 2.11 13.45 3.45
CA ASN A 105 1.54 12.88 2.23
C ASN A 105 0.90 11.51 2.47
N LEU A 106 1.54 10.67 3.30
CA LEU A 106 1.00 9.38 3.71
C LEU A 106 -0.30 9.56 4.49
N ARG A 107 -0.32 10.48 5.46
CA ARG A 107 -1.53 10.82 6.24
C ARG A 107 -2.72 11.15 5.33
N LYS A 108 -2.50 11.99 4.31
CA LYS A 108 -3.56 12.36 3.35
C LYS A 108 -4.10 11.15 2.60
N LYS A 109 -3.22 10.23 2.18
CA LYS A 109 -3.60 9.02 1.44
C LYS A 109 -4.32 8.01 2.31
N ILE A 110 -3.86 7.79 3.54
CA ILE A 110 -4.57 6.94 4.50
C ILE A 110 -5.96 7.52 4.77
N ALA A 111 -6.05 8.82 5.07
CA ALA A 111 -7.34 9.47 5.30
C ALA A 111 -8.29 9.42 4.08
N ASP A 112 -7.75 9.56 2.87
CA ASP A 112 -8.52 9.41 1.63
C ASP A 112 -9.06 7.99 1.46
N LEU A 113 -8.19 6.97 1.54
CA LEU A 113 -8.58 5.56 1.47
C LEU A 113 -9.61 5.19 2.55
N MET A 114 -9.41 5.67 3.78
CA MET A 114 -10.38 5.51 4.87
C MET A 114 -11.70 6.25 4.63
N GLY A 115 -11.71 7.33 3.85
CA GLY A 115 -12.93 8.09 3.52
C GLY A 115 -13.78 7.42 2.45
N ARG A 116 -13.13 6.67 1.55
CA ARG A 116 -13.76 6.06 0.36
C ARG A 116 -13.65 4.53 0.32
N TRP A 117 -13.47 3.91 1.48
CA TRP A 117 -13.33 2.46 1.64
C TRP A 117 -14.48 1.66 0.99
N ARG A 118 -15.69 2.23 0.93
CA ARG A 118 -16.87 1.62 0.32
C ARG A 118 -16.71 1.36 -1.18
N ASP A 119 -15.85 2.10 -1.87
CA ASP A 119 -15.54 1.87 -3.28
C ASP A 119 -14.89 0.48 -3.50
N TYR A 120 -14.31 -0.09 -2.44
CA TYR A 120 -13.58 -1.35 -2.44
C TYR A 120 -14.34 -2.49 -1.77
N ASP A 121 -15.47 -2.20 -1.13
CA ASP A 121 -16.31 -3.18 -0.44
C ASP A 121 -17.29 -3.82 -1.43
N VAL A 122 -16.73 -4.61 -2.33
CA VAL A 122 -17.43 -5.39 -3.35
C VAL A 122 -17.12 -6.88 -3.16
N ASP A 123 -17.87 -7.75 -3.84
CA ASP A 123 -17.48 -9.16 -3.92
C ASP A 123 -16.09 -9.26 -4.56
N PRO A 124 -15.08 -9.80 -3.86
CA PRO A 124 -13.73 -9.83 -4.38
C PRO A 124 -13.54 -10.96 -5.39
N TRP A 125 -14.52 -11.82 -5.68
CA TRP A 125 -14.29 -13.03 -6.47
C TRP A 125 -14.82 -12.93 -7.90
N CYS A 126 -13.95 -13.23 -8.88
CA CYS A 126 -14.32 -13.31 -10.29
C CYS A 126 -15.27 -14.49 -10.55
N GLU A 127 -16.43 -14.25 -11.16
CA GLU A 127 -17.41 -15.31 -11.45
C GLU A 127 -16.91 -16.34 -12.48
N GLU A 128 -15.92 -16.00 -13.31
CA GLU A 128 -15.41 -16.90 -14.35
C GLU A 128 -14.34 -17.87 -13.85
N CYS A 129 -13.39 -17.40 -13.02
CA CYS A 129 -12.23 -18.19 -12.62
C CYS A 129 -12.04 -18.32 -11.09
N GLY A 130 -12.78 -17.54 -10.30
CA GLY A 130 -12.67 -17.52 -8.83
C GLY A 130 -11.43 -16.80 -8.30
N SER A 131 -10.62 -16.17 -9.14
CA SER A 131 -9.51 -15.30 -8.70
C SER A 131 -10.04 -13.96 -8.19
N ALA A 132 -9.20 -13.19 -7.48
CA ALA A 132 -9.64 -11.91 -6.96
C ALA A 132 -9.95 -10.88 -8.06
N LEU A 133 -10.86 -9.96 -7.77
CA LEU A 133 -11.17 -8.78 -8.57
C LEU A 133 -10.47 -7.57 -7.94
N THR A 134 -10.09 -6.61 -8.78
CA THR A 134 -9.48 -5.37 -8.32
C THR A 134 -10.11 -4.16 -9.00
N LEU A 135 -10.43 -3.15 -8.21
CA LEU A 135 -10.93 -1.86 -8.69
C LEU A 135 -9.82 -1.12 -9.45
N ARG A 136 -10.13 -0.72 -10.69
CA ARG A 136 -9.25 0.06 -11.56
C ARG A 136 -10.00 1.24 -12.16
N ASP A 137 -9.26 2.33 -12.37
CA ASP A 137 -9.78 3.49 -13.10
C ASP A 137 -9.60 3.29 -14.61
N GLY A 138 -10.70 3.41 -15.35
CA GLY A 138 -10.72 3.41 -16.81
C GLY A 138 -11.19 4.74 -17.41
N PRO A 139 -11.07 4.91 -18.73
CA PRO A 139 -11.54 6.14 -19.41
C PRO A 139 -13.05 6.36 -19.30
N TYR A 140 -13.82 5.31 -18.99
CA TYR A 140 -15.29 5.36 -18.83
C TYR A 140 -15.73 5.35 -17.37
N GLY A 141 -14.79 5.51 -16.44
CA GLY A 141 -15.03 5.35 -15.01
C GLY A 141 -14.38 4.09 -14.43
N PRO A 142 -14.55 3.88 -13.12
CA PRO A 142 -13.97 2.74 -12.44
C PRO A 142 -14.69 1.42 -12.79
N PHE A 143 -13.94 0.33 -12.81
CA PHE A 143 -14.42 -1.02 -13.13
C PHE A 143 -13.64 -2.07 -12.32
N LEU A 144 -14.21 -3.27 -12.19
CA LEU A 144 -13.56 -4.42 -11.58
C LEU A 144 -12.85 -5.24 -12.65
N ALA A 145 -11.61 -5.65 -12.38
CA ALA A 145 -10.82 -6.47 -13.28
C ALA A 145 -10.26 -7.68 -12.55
N CYS A 146 -10.31 -8.85 -13.19
CA CYS A 146 -9.67 -10.05 -12.66
C CYS A 146 -8.16 -9.84 -12.45
N THR A 147 -7.61 -10.37 -11.35
CA THR A 147 -6.18 -10.32 -11.06
C THR A 147 -5.38 -11.40 -11.80
N ASP A 148 -6.01 -12.50 -12.22
CA ASP A 148 -5.37 -13.51 -13.07
C ASP A 148 -5.20 -12.98 -14.49
N TYR A 149 -3.95 -12.90 -14.93
CA TYR A 149 -3.60 -12.38 -16.25
C TYR A 149 -4.07 -13.28 -17.41
N HIS A 150 -4.45 -14.52 -17.14
CA HIS A 150 -5.05 -15.41 -18.14
C HIS A 150 -6.58 -15.25 -18.25
N CYS A 151 -7.19 -14.52 -17.32
CA CYS A 151 -8.62 -14.22 -17.32
C CYS A 151 -8.83 -12.79 -17.80
N GLU A 152 -9.67 -12.62 -18.82
CA GLU A 152 -9.99 -11.29 -19.40
C GLU A 152 -11.28 -10.70 -18.84
N ASN A 153 -11.89 -11.33 -17.82
CA ASN A 153 -13.14 -10.88 -17.23
C ASN A 153 -13.00 -9.49 -16.60
N VAL A 154 -13.95 -8.62 -16.92
CA VAL A 154 -14.13 -7.30 -16.34
C VAL A 154 -15.60 -7.12 -15.99
N GLU A 155 -15.84 -6.57 -14.81
CA GLU A 155 -17.19 -6.38 -14.30
C GLU A 155 -17.44 -4.88 -14.10
N ASN A 156 -18.65 -4.46 -14.41
CA ASN A 156 -19.09 -3.10 -14.09
C ASN A 156 -19.38 -3.03 -12.60
N LEU A 157 -19.11 -1.86 -12.00
CA LEU A 157 -19.54 -1.63 -10.63
C LEU A 157 -21.08 -1.66 -10.55
N PRO A 158 -21.64 -2.23 -9.47
CA PRO A 158 -23.08 -2.31 -9.25
C PRO A 158 -23.76 -0.95 -9.08
#